data_AF-A0A0F9JMK5-F1
#
_entry.id   AF-A0A0F9JMK5-F1
#
_cell.length_a   1.000
_cell.length_b   1.000
_cell.length_c   1.000
_cell.angle_alpha   90.00
_cell.angle_beta   90.00
_cell.angle_gamma   90.00
#
_symmetry.space_group_name_H-M   'P 1'
#
loop_
_entity.id
_entity.type
_entity.pdbx_description
1 polymer ?
#
loop_
_entity_poly.entity_id
_entity_poly.type
_entity_poly.pdbx_seq_one_letter_code
_entity_poly.pdbx_strand_id
1 'polypeptide(L)'
;MVGPDVRVSPLREDSPPCLRLAVRGDRVAYFEDFSLCPAATWGSPRFAVEAGALVGWGSDFLHPGRQSPRFGERVLEEVTDDPAEAKAAYARACEWVRTGELL
;
A
#
# COMPACT_ATOMS: atom_id res chain seq x y z
N MET A 1 23.40 -17.42 3.51
CA MET A 1 23.37 -16.79 2.18
C MET A 1 21.93 -16.72 1.71
N VAL A 2 21.50 -15.52 1.31
CA VAL A 2 20.20 -15.09 0.74
C VAL A 2 18.96 -15.47 1.56
N GLY A 3 18.47 -14.55 2.40
CA GLY A 3 17.19 -14.68 3.11
C GLY A 3 16.01 -14.50 2.14
N PRO A 4 15.04 -15.43 2.08
CA PRO A 4 14.04 -15.44 1.03
C PRO A 4 12.84 -14.54 1.35
N ASP A 5 12.22 -14.04 0.28
CA ASP A 5 10.83 -13.59 0.20
C ASP A 5 10.46 -12.17 0.64
N VAL A 6 11.19 -11.16 0.17
CA VAL A 6 10.50 -9.92 -0.23
C VAL A 6 10.07 -10.08 -1.68
N ARG A 7 8.79 -10.44 -1.89
CA ARG A 7 8.18 -10.37 -3.22
C ARG A 7 7.59 -8.98 -3.37
N VAL A 8 8.34 -8.07 -4.00
CA VAL A 8 7.72 -6.95 -4.72
C VAL A 8 7.03 -7.59 -5.92
N SER A 9 5.81 -8.10 -5.70
CA SER A 9 5.05 -8.69 -6.80
C SER A 9 4.84 -7.59 -7.84
N PRO A 10 4.90 -7.90 -9.15
CA PRO A 10 4.08 -7.12 -10.07
C PRO A 10 2.64 -7.16 -9.52
N LEU A 11 1.90 -6.06 -9.66
CA LEU A 11 0.44 -6.00 -9.46
C LEU A 11 -0.15 -7.40 -9.65
N ARG A 12 -0.81 -7.96 -8.64
CA ARG A 12 -1.60 -9.20 -8.83
C ARG A 12 -2.41 -9.02 -10.13
N GLU A 13 -2.60 -10.07 -10.92
CA GLU A 13 -3.70 -10.06 -11.91
C GLU A 13 -4.93 -9.47 -11.20
N ASP A 14 -5.51 -8.42 -11.78
CA ASP A 14 -6.65 -7.64 -11.27
C ASP A 14 -6.37 -6.47 -10.30
N SER A 15 -5.11 -6.14 -10.00
CA SER A 15 -4.82 -4.91 -9.23
C SER A 15 -4.93 -3.68 -10.15
N PRO A 16 -5.64 -2.61 -9.74
CA PRO A 16 -5.83 -1.43 -10.58
C PRO A 16 -4.49 -0.69 -10.78
N PRO A 17 -4.31 0.03 -11.90
CA PRO A 17 -3.06 0.72 -12.22
C PRO A 17 -2.67 1.80 -11.21
N CYS A 18 -3.62 2.25 -10.39
CA CYS A 18 -3.39 3.19 -9.29
C CYS A 18 -2.68 2.57 -8.08
N LEU A 19 -2.63 1.25 -7.93
CA LEU A 19 -2.17 0.59 -6.71
C LEU A 19 -0.76 0.02 -6.86
N ARG A 20 0.08 0.18 -5.85
CA ARG A 20 1.37 -0.51 -5.72
C ARG A 20 1.45 -1.14 -4.34
N LEU A 21 2.04 -2.33 -4.26
CA LEU A 21 2.08 -3.12 -3.05
C LEU A 21 3.46 -3.75 -2.85
N ALA A 22 3.91 -3.79 -1.59
CA ALA A 22 5.04 -4.60 -1.15
C ALA A 22 4.57 -5.50 0.00
N VAL A 23 4.92 -6.79 -0.05
CA VAL A 23 4.47 -7.81 0.92
C VAL A 23 5.66 -8.65 1.38
N ARG A 24 5.77 -8.87 2.69
CA ARG A 24 6.72 -9.79 3.32
C ARG A 24 6.08 -10.41 4.57
N GLY A 25 5.77 -11.71 4.51
CA GLY A 25 5.09 -12.39 5.63
C GLY A 25 3.75 -11.73 5.97
N ASP A 26 3.58 -11.32 7.22
CA ASP A 26 2.42 -10.59 7.75
C ASP A 26 2.53 -9.07 7.61
N ARG A 27 3.53 -8.56 6.88
CA ARG A 27 3.78 -7.12 6.71
C ARG A 27 3.42 -6.69 5.29
N VAL A 28 2.70 -5.59 5.17
CA VAL A 28 2.32 -4.99 3.88
C VAL A 28 2.52 -3.48 3.89
N ALA A 29 2.98 -2.96 2.76
CA ALA A 29 2.97 -1.55 2.42
C ALA A 29 2.16 -1.39 1.13
N TYR A 30 1.31 -0.37 1.07
CA TYR A 30 0.61 0.01 -0.15
C TYR A 30 0.84 1.48 -0.46
N PHE A 31 0.81 1.79 -1.75
CA PHE A 31 0.76 3.14 -2.28
C PHE A 31 -0.34 3.20 -3.33
N GLU A 32 -1.18 4.21 -3.22
CA GLU A 32 -2.25 4.47 -4.17
C GLU A 32 -2.12 5.87 -4.77
N ASP A 33 -2.20 5.94 -6.09
CA ASP A 33 -2.29 7.17 -6.88
C ASP A 33 -3.69 7.28 -7.48
N PHE A 34 -4.56 8.04 -6.81
CA PHE A 34 -5.94 8.20 -7.23
C PHE A 34 -6.09 8.94 -8.57
N SER A 35 -5.06 9.64 -9.04
CA SER A 35 -5.10 10.25 -10.39
C SER A 35 -5.10 9.20 -11.51
N LEU A 36 -4.65 7.98 -11.20
CA LEU A 36 -4.67 6.83 -12.11
C LEU A 36 -5.86 5.90 -11.85
N CYS A 37 -6.71 6.22 -10.87
CA CYS A 37 -7.82 5.37 -10.47
C CYS A 37 -9.04 5.65 -11.37
N PRO A 38 -9.58 4.65 -12.08
CA PRO A 38 -10.74 4.84 -12.95
C PRO A 38 -12.04 5.15 -12.18
N ALA A 39 -12.05 4.96 -10.85
CA ALA A 39 -13.19 5.19 -9.97
C ALA A 39 -12.91 6.23 -8.87
N ALA A 40 -11.94 7.13 -9.06
CA ALA A 40 -11.66 8.19 -8.10
C ALA A 40 -12.91 9.06 -7.86
N THR A 41 -13.23 9.31 -6.60
CA THR A 41 -14.30 10.26 -6.23
C THR A 41 -13.69 11.64 -5.97
N TRP A 42 -14.47 12.71 -6.08
CA TRP A 42 -14.00 14.07 -5.76
C TRP A 42 -13.47 14.25 -4.32
N GLY A 43 -13.78 13.32 -3.41
CA GLY A 43 -13.26 13.32 -2.04
C GLY A 43 -12.02 12.46 -1.83
N SER A 44 -11.52 11.78 -2.86
CA SER A 44 -10.32 10.94 -2.74
C SER A 44 -9.07 11.84 -2.70
N PRO A 45 -8.17 11.68 -1.72
CA PRO A 45 -6.88 12.37 -1.75
C PRO A 45 -6.09 11.95 -2.99
N ARG A 46 -5.13 12.75 -3.48
CA ARG A 46 -4.36 12.33 -4.66
C ARG A 46 -3.53 11.08 -4.38
N PHE A 47 -2.90 11.00 -3.21
CA PHE A 47 -2.11 9.85 -2.80
C PHE A 47 -2.53 9.33 -1.43
N ALA A 48 -2.52 8.01 -1.26
CA ALA A 48 -2.61 7.35 0.04
C ALA A 48 -1.51 6.29 0.18
N VAL A 49 -0.87 6.26 1.33
CA VAL A 49 0.16 5.28 1.67
C VAL A 49 -0.15 4.73 3.05
N GLU A 50 -0.24 3.41 3.18
CA GLU A 50 -0.25 2.79 4.51
C GLU A 50 0.74 1.63 4.57
N ALA A 51 1.21 1.37 5.78
CA ALA A 51 1.94 0.16 6.11
C ALA A 51 1.52 -0.36 7.48
N GLY A 52 1.48 -1.67 7.63
CA GLY A 52 1.03 -2.27 8.88
C GLY A 52 0.97 -3.79 8.85
N ALA A 53 0.66 -4.35 10.02
CA ALA A 53 0.43 -5.79 10.17
C ALA A 53 -0.84 -6.15 9.40
N LEU A 54 -0.69 -6.97 8.37
CA LEU A 54 -1.76 -7.46 7.54
C LEU A 54 -2.60 -8.47 8.33
N VAL A 55 -3.85 -8.12 8.58
CA VAL A 55 -4.83 -9.03 9.20
C VAL A 55 -5.67 -9.77 8.17
N GLY A 56 -5.65 -9.32 6.91
CA GLY A 56 -6.34 -10.00 5.81
C GLY A 56 -6.51 -9.11 4.59
N TRP A 57 -7.30 -9.60 3.63
CA TRP A 57 -7.72 -8.88 2.44
C TRP A 57 -9.24 -8.74 2.48
N GLY A 58 -9.78 -7.61 2.03
CA GLY A 58 -11.22 -7.42 1.96
C GLY A 58 -11.63 -6.39 0.93
N SER A 59 -12.94 -6.34 0.65
CA SER A 59 -13.49 -5.36 -0.29
C SER A 59 -13.23 -3.94 0.19
N ASP A 60 -12.71 -3.09 -0.68
CA ASP A 60 -12.55 -1.67 -0.39
C ASP A 60 -13.90 -0.96 -0.55
N PHE A 61 -14.29 -0.17 0.44
CA PHE A 61 -15.53 0.61 0.35
C PHE A 61 -15.37 1.78 -0.63
N LEU A 62 -14.15 2.22 -0.90
CA LEU A 62 -13.85 3.32 -1.82
C LEU A 62 -13.79 2.86 -3.29
N HIS A 63 -13.78 1.55 -3.56
CA HIS A 63 -13.71 1.03 -4.92
C HIS A 63 -14.49 -0.29 -5.08
N PRO A 64 -15.64 -0.30 -5.79
CA PRO A 64 -16.44 -1.50 -5.99
C PRO A 64 -15.61 -2.67 -6.54
N GLY A 65 -15.76 -3.85 -5.94
CA GLY A 65 -15.10 -5.09 -6.39
C GLY A 65 -13.60 -5.19 -6.11
N ARG A 66 -12.95 -4.13 -5.61
CA ARG A 66 -11.52 -4.14 -5.29
C ARG A 66 -11.26 -4.84 -3.98
N GLN A 67 -10.24 -5.68 -3.93
CA GLN A 67 -9.66 -6.19 -2.68
C GLN A 67 -8.50 -5.29 -2.25
N SER A 68 -8.54 -4.77 -1.03
CA SER A 68 -7.49 -3.97 -0.40
C SER A 68 -6.96 -4.68 0.85
N PRO A 69 -5.67 -4.47 1.21
CA PRO A 69 -5.14 -4.99 2.46
C PRO A 69 -5.89 -4.38 3.65
N ARG A 70 -6.12 -5.18 4.68
CA ARG A 70 -6.68 -4.75 5.97
C ARG A 70 -5.57 -4.80 7.00
N PHE A 71 -5.42 -3.70 7.74
CA PHE A 71 -4.39 -3.55 8.75
C PHE A 71 -5.00 -3.60 10.14
N GLY A 72 -4.44 -4.44 11.01
CA GLY A 72 -4.82 -4.48 12.43
C GLY A 72 -4.07 -3.42 13.23
N GLU A 73 -2.78 -3.24 12.91
CA GLU A 73 -1.91 -2.22 13.49
C GLU A 73 -1.19 -1.51 12.34
N ARG A 74 -1.45 -0.20 12.21
CA ARG A 74 -0.79 0.66 11.22
C ARG A 74 0.45 1.27 11.84
N VAL A 75 1.57 1.19 11.13
CA VAL A 75 2.83 1.87 11.49
C VAL A 75 3.05 3.14 10.66
N LEU A 76 2.32 3.27 9.55
CA LEU A 76 2.31 4.45 8.70
C LEU A 76 0.94 4.58 8.06
N GLU A 77 0.39 5.80 8.11
CA GLU A 77 -0.77 6.24 7.35
C GLU A 77 -0.48 7.68 6.90
N GLU A 78 -0.32 7.87 5.60
CA GLU A 78 0.02 9.15 4.99
C GLU A 78 -0.97 9.43 3.86
N VAL A 79 -1.54 10.63 3.89
CA VAL A 79 -2.49 11.11 2.88
C VAL A 79 -2.04 12.50 2.46
N THR A 80 -1.66 12.64 1.20
CA THR A 80 -1.04 13.87 0.70
C THR A 80 -1.37 14.10 -0.77
N ASP A 81 -1.31 15.36 -1.19
CA ASP A 81 -1.38 15.76 -2.60
C ASP A 81 0.00 16.01 -3.22
N ASP A 82 1.06 15.95 -2.40
CA ASP A 82 2.44 16.12 -2.82
C ASP A 82 3.05 14.76 -3.26
N PRO A 83 3.46 14.61 -4.53
CA PRO A 83 4.05 13.37 -5.03
C PRO A 83 5.40 13.03 -4.40
N ALA A 84 6.17 14.01 -3.91
CA ALA A 84 7.44 13.79 -3.24
C ALA A 84 7.22 13.23 -1.83
N GLU A 85 6.27 13.77 -1.07
CA GLU A 85 5.88 13.25 0.25
C GLU A 85 5.36 11.81 0.14
N ALA A 86 4.47 11.56 -0.84
CA ALA A 86 3.92 10.23 -1.07
C ALA A 86 5.01 9.20 -1.43
N LYS A 87 5.96 9.57 -2.29
CA LYS A 87 7.11 8.70 -2.63
C LYS A 87 8.01 8.43 -1.43
N ALA A 88 8.30 9.46 -0.61
CA ALA A 88 9.10 9.30 0.60
C ALA A 88 8.40 8.38 1.62
N ALA A 89 7.09 8.57 1.82
CA ALA A 89 6.28 7.71 2.67
C ALA A 89 6.29 6.25 2.18
N TYR A 90 6.10 6.02 0.88
CA TYR A 90 6.13 4.66 0.33
C TYR A 90 7.51 4.01 0.46
N ALA A 91 8.61 4.77 0.32
CA ALA A 91 9.95 4.25 0.56
C ALA A 91 10.14 3.80 2.02
N ARG A 92 9.69 4.61 3.00
CA ARG A 92 9.71 4.23 4.44
C ARG A 92 8.85 3.00 4.71
N ALA A 93 7.67 2.92 4.10
CA ALA A 93 6.76 1.79 4.20
C ALA A 93 7.37 0.49 3.63
N CYS A 94 7.99 0.56 2.45
CA CYS A 94 8.71 -0.56 1.85
C CYS A 94 9.90 -1.00 2.69
N GLU A 95 10.62 -0.04 3.27
CA GLU A 95 11.73 -0.32 4.17
C GLU A 95 11.25 -1.09 5.40
N TRP A 96 10.16 -0.65 6.02
CA TRP A 96 9.55 -1.36 7.14
C TRP A 96 9.14 -2.80 6.80
N VAL A 97 8.46 -3.00 5.66
CA VAL A 97 8.12 -4.37 5.18
C VAL A 97 9.38 -5.20 5.01
N ARG A 98 10.46 -4.58 4.51
CA ARG A 98 11.75 -5.25 4.29
C ARG A 98 12.48 -5.55 5.58
N THR A 99 12.46 -4.71 6.60
CA THR A 99 13.23 -4.93 7.84
C THR A 99 12.42 -5.65 8.91
N GLY A 100 11.09 -5.56 8.88
CA GLY A 100 10.19 -6.04 9.93
C GLY A 100 10.20 -5.16 11.19
N GLU A 101 10.98 -4.08 11.19
CA GLU A 101 11.24 -3.20 12.33
C GLU A 101 11.28 -1.76 11.82
N LEU A 102 10.39 -0.90 12.32
CA LEU A 102 10.62 0.54 12.37
C LEU A 102 10.59 0.93 13.85
N LEU A 103 11.59 1.71 14.26
CA LEU A 103 11.76 2.26 15.60
C LEU A 103 10.67 3.28 15.94
#